data_AF-A0A950LFT7-F1
#
_entry.id   AF-A0A950LFT7-F1
#
_cell.length_a   1.000
_cell.length_b   1.000
_cell.length_c   1.000
_cell.angle_alpha   90.00
_cell.angle_beta   90.00
_cell.angle_gamma   90.00
#
_symmetry.space_group_name_H-M   'P 1'
#
loop_
_entity.id
_entity.type
_entity.pdbx_description
1 polymer ?
#
loop_
_entity_poly.entity_id
_entity_poly.type
_entity_poly.pdbx_seq_one_letter_code
_entity_poly.pdbx_strand_id
1 'polypeptide(L)' 'MATFHPLILTEIRRETRDSVVLSLAAPEEHKEAFRFTQGQYLTFRTLIDGEEV' A
#
# COMPACT_ATOMS: atom_id res chain seq x y z
N MET A 1 3.21 -17.31 -7.57
CA MET A 1 3.90 -16.02 -7.75
C MET A 1 3.12 -14.97 -6.96
N ALA A 2 3.80 -14.03 -6.31
CA ALA A 2 3.11 -12.92 -5.63
C ALA A 2 2.53 -11.99 -6.70
N THR A 3 1.23 -11.69 -6.59
CA THR A 3 0.55 -10.73 -7.45
C THR A 3 0.57 -9.37 -6.78
N PHE A 4 0.96 -8.34 -7.53
CA PHE A 4 0.97 -6.96 -7.03
C PHE A 4 -0.05 -6.14 -7.81
N HIS A 5 -0.85 -5.36 -7.06
CA HIS A 5 -1.86 -4.46 -7.60
C HIS A 5 -1.47 -3.02 -7.27
N PRO A 6 -1.63 -2.07 -8.20
CA PRO A 6 -1.43 -0.66 -7.89
C PRO A 6 -2.46 -0.19 -6.86
N LEU A 7 -2.01 0.62 -5.90
CA LEU A 7 -2.86 1.30 -4.93
C LEU A 7 -2.66 2.81 -5.08
N ILE A 8 -3.74 3.56 -4.86
CA ILE A 8 -3.74 5.01 -4.93
C ILE A 8 -3.42 5.56 -3.54
N LEU A 9 -2.35 6.34 -3.43
CA LEU A 9 -2.04 7.07 -2.21
C LEU A 9 -2.94 8.30 -2.09
N THR A 10 -3.83 8.29 -1.11
CA THR A 10 -4.83 9.36 -0.91
C THR A 10 -4.42 10.37 0.16
N GLU A 11 -3.60 9.96 1.13
CA GLU A 11 -3.15 10.82 2.21
C GLU A 11 -1.80 10.35 2.74
N ILE A 12 -0.98 11.31 3.13
CA ILE A 12 0.24 11.09 3.92
C ILE A 12 0.12 11.95 5.18
N ARG A 13 0.12 11.31 6.34
CA ARG A 13 0.10 12.00 7.64
C ARG A 13 1.34 11.65 8.43
N ARG A 14 2.05 12.65 8.95
CA ARG A 14 3.16 12.43 9.87
C ARG A 14 2.60 12.16 11.27
N GLU A 15 2.92 10.99 11.83
CA GLU A 15 2.41 10.57 13.12
C GLU A 15 3.44 10.85 14.22
N THR A 16 4.71 10.54 13.95
CA THR A 16 5.82 10.79 14.89
C THR A 16 7.02 11.39 14.19
N ARG A 17 8.15 11.51 14.91
CA ARG A 17 9.41 12.03 14.34
C ARG A 17 9.89 11.16 13.18
N ASP A 18 9.75 9.85 13.29
CA ASP A 18 10.31 8.85 12.38
C ASP A 18 9.24 7.98 11.68
N SER A 19 7.95 8.18 11.98
CA SER A 19 6.87 7.44 11.33
C SER A 19 5.82 8.33 10.63
N VAL A 20 5.30 7.79 9.54
CA VAL A 20 4.15 8.34 8.79
C VAL A 20 3.07 7.27 8.66
N VAL A 21 1.83 7.73 8.54
CA VAL A 21 0.67 6.93 8.19
C VAL A 21 0.31 7.26 6.76
N LEU A 22 0.15 6.22 5.93
CA LEU A 22 -0.27 6.33 4.54
C LEU A 22 -1.69 5.81 4.41
N SER A 23 -2.59 6.60 3.82
CA SER A 23 -3.93 6.14 3.44
C SER A 23 -3.91 5.71 1.99
N LEU A 24 -4.33 4.47 1.73
CA LEU A 24 -4.31 3.85 0.40
C LEU A 24 -5.73 3.46 0.00
N ALA A 25 -6.06 3.69 -1.27
CA ALA A 25 -7.32 3.26 -1.87
C ALA A 25 -7.05 2.23 -2.98
N ALA A 26 -7.78 1.12 -2.94
CA ALA A 26 -7.80 0.17 -4.04
C ALA A 26 -8.62 0.74 -5.20
N PRO A 27 -8.10 0.73 -6.45
CA PRO A 27 -8.91 0.97 -7.64
C PRO A 27 -10.12 0.04 -7.69
N GLU A 28 -11.20 0.46 -8.35
CA GLU A 28 -12.47 -0.30 -8.39
C GLU A 28 -12.27 -1.75 -8.88
N GLU A 29 -11.42 -1.92 -9.89
CA GLU A 29 -11.03 -3.20 -10.48
C GLU A 29 -10.33 -4.17 -9.51
N HIS A 30 -9.82 -3.68 -8.37
CA HIS A 30 -9.08 -4.47 -7.40
C HIS A 30 -9.71 -4.51 -6.01
N LYS A 31 -10.87 -3.88 -5.79
CA LYS A 31 -11.52 -3.82 -4.46
C LYS A 31 -11.69 -5.18 -3.79
N GLU A 32 -12.09 -6.21 -4.54
CA GLU A 32 -12.30 -7.55 -3.98
C GLU A 32 -11.00 -8.15 -3.42
N ALA A 33 -9.87 -7.90 -4.09
CA ALA A 33 -8.56 -8.40 -3.66
C ALA A 33 -8.06 -7.78 -2.34
N PHE A 34 -8.61 -6.63 -1.96
CA PHE A 34 -8.24 -5.91 -0.73
C PHE A 34 -9.32 -5.98 0.37
N ARG A 35 -10.26 -6.94 0.28
CA ARG A 35 -11.20 -7.20 1.37
C ARG A 35 -10.45 -7.69 2.62
N PHE A 36 -10.42 -6.83 3.63
CA PHE A 36 -9.64 -7.05 4.84
C PHE A 36 -10.22 -8.16 5.73
N THR A 37 -9.34 -9.03 6.21
CA THR A 37 -9.56 -9.98 7.30
C THR A 37 -8.47 -9.78 8.37
N GLN A 38 -8.82 -9.94 9.64
CA GLN A 38 -7.90 -9.72 10.75
C GLN A 38 -6.60 -10.54 10.65
N GLY A 39 -5.48 -9.93 11.02
CA GLY A 39 -4.17 -10.58 11.00
C GLY A 39 -3.48 -10.61 9.62
N GLN A 40 -4.10 -10.03 8.59
CA GLN A 40 -3.45 -9.85 7.28
C GLN A 40 -2.48 -8.66 7.28
N TYR A 41 -1.45 -8.77 6.46
CA TYR A 41 -0.53 -7.69 6.12
C TYR A 41 -0.31 -7.66 4.61
N LEU A 42 0.10 -6.51 4.09
CA LEU A 42 0.41 -6.32 2.69
C LEU A 42 1.92 -6.22 2.51
N THR A 43 2.43 -6.83 1.45
CA THR A 43 3.78 -6.55 0.96
C THR A 43 3.69 -5.43 -0.05
N PHE A 44 4.46 -4.38 0.17
CA PHE A 44 4.60 -3.29 -0.79
C PHE A 44 5.84 -3.53 -1.63
N ARG A 45 5.78 -3.05 -2.87
CA ARG A 45 6.95 -2.88 -3.72
C ARG A 45 6.87 -1.49 -4.35
N THR A 46 8.02 -0.86 -4.54
CA THR A 46 8.08 0.41 -5.26
C THR A 46 9.43 0.58 -5.94
N LEU A 47 9.50 1.48 -6.90
CA LEU A 47 10.76 1.91 -7.49
C LEU A 47 11.23 3.19 -6.79
N ILE A 48 12.46 3.17 -6.27
CA ILE A 48 13.13 4.34 -5.69
C ILE A 48 14.47 4.47 -6.40
N ASP A 49 14.72 5.62 -7.02
CA ASP A 49 15.97 5.89 -7.75
C ASP A 49 16.34 4.82 -8.81
N GLY A 50 15.32 4.15 -9.37
CA GLY A 50 15.49 3.10 -10.38
C GLY A 50 15.70 1.68 -9.81
N GLU A 51 15.72 1.52 -8.48
CA GLU A 51 15.83 0.23 -7.81
C GLU A 51 14.48 -0.21 -7.21
N GLU A 52 14.17 -1.51 -7.30
CA GLU A 52 12.98 -2.09 -6.67
C GLU A 52 13.26 -2.37 -5.19
N VAL A 53 12.39 -1.87 -4.31
CA VAL A 53 12.44 -2.02 -2.85
C VAL A 53 11.16 -2.68 -2.35
#